data_AF-A0A955BEK2-F1
#
_entry.id   AF-A0A955BEK2-F1
#
_cell.length_a   1.000
_cell.length_b   1.000
_cell.length_c   1.000
_cell.angle_alpha   90.00
_cell.angle_beta   90.00
_cell.angle_gamma   90.00
#
_symmetry.space_group_name_H-M   'P 1'
#
loop_
_entity.id
_entity.type
_entity.pdbx_description
1 polymer ?
#
loop_
_entity_poly.entity_id
_entity_poly.type
_entity_poly.pdbx_seq_one_letter_code
_entity_poly.pdbx_strand_id
1 'polypeptide(L)'
;MLNELPRYDRSLSYEDNYQQAPDPVELDVPPVPGPAEDGRWRFCGLPVDSPLGIPAGPLLNGRWCLYYASLGFDVLTYKTVRSSARACYPLPNLQPVECGMLEGGERELPTAAEMHGSWAVSFGMPSREPDVWRADVERTRRLLPPGKLLSVSVVGSVQPGWSIEQLAD
;
A
#
# COMPACT_ATOMS: atom_id res chain seq x y z
N MET A 1 -4.56 6.66 -26.37
CA MET A 1 -4.41 5.41 -25.60
C MET A 1 -3.72 5.81 -24.31
N LEU A 2 -4.36 5.64 -23.15
CA LEU A 2 -3.63 5.76 -21.89
C LEU A 2 -2.52 4.70 -21.96
N ASN A 3 -1.25 5.13 -21.93
CA ASN A 3 -0.14 4.20 -21.71
C ASN A 3 -0.46 3.38 -20.45
N GLU A 4 -0.12 2.10 -20.46
CA GLU A 4 -0.38 1.23 -19.32
C GLU A 4 0.22 1.85 -18.05
N LEU A 5 -0.62 2.14 -17.06
CA LEU A 5 -0.19 2.76 -15.81
C LEU A 5 0.71 1.78 -15.05
N PRO A 6 1.98 2.12 -14.75
CA PRO A 6 2.87 1.22 -14.04
C PRO A 6 2.34 0.82 -12.67
N ARG A 7 2.58 -0.43 -12.29
CA ARG A 7 2.15 -1.08 -11.05
C ARG A 7 3.29 -1.95 -10.53
N TYR A 8 3.15 -2.50 -9.33
CA TYR A 8 4.11 -3.46 -8.79
C TYR A 8 4.30 -4.63 -9.78
N ASP A 9 5.54 -4.87 -10.20
CA ASP A 9 5.90 -5.97 -11.08
C ASP A 9 6.30 -7.20 -10.24
N ARG A 10 5.45 -8.23 -10.27
CA ARG A 10 5.65 -9.48 -9.51
C ARG A 10 6.84 -10.32 -10.00
N SER A 11 7.38 -10.03 -11.18
CA SER A 11 8.57 -10.69 -11.71
C SER A 11 9.87 -10.08 -11.17
N LEU A 12 9.80 -8.87 -10.62
CA LEU A 12 10.93 -8.16 -10.02
C LEU A 12 11.00 -8.40 -8.52
N SER A 13 12.19 -8.22 -7.95
CA SER A 13 12.35 -8.27 -6.50
C SER A 13 11.59 -7.12 -5.83
N TYR A 14 11.33 -7.25 -4.53
CA TYR A 14 10.77 -6.16 -3.74
C TYR A 14 11.65 -4.91 -3.78
N GLU A 15 12.98 -5.11 -3.73
CA GLU A 15 13.95 -4.02 -3.77
C GLU A 15 13.89 -3.28 -5.11
N ASP A 16 13.81 -4.01 -6.22
CA ASP A 16 13.70 -3.41 -7.55
C ASP A 16 12.42 -2.56 -7.67
N ASN A 17 11.27 -3.09 -7.24
CA ASN A 17 10.02 -2.35 -7.19
C ASN A 17 10.10 -1.12 -6.26
N TYR A 18 10.83 -1.25 -5.15
CA TYR A 18 11.02 -0.14 -4.21
C TYR A 18 11.80 1.01 -4.86
N GLN A 19 12.84 0.71 -5.64
CA GLN A 19 13.67 1.72 -6.31
C GLN A 19 13.02 2.30 -7.56
N GLN A 20 12.22 1.50 -8.27
CA GLN A 20 11.61 1.84 -9.56
C GLN A 20 10.17 2.38 -9.41
N ALA A 21 9.89 3.09 -8.32
CA ALA A 21 8.61 3.76 -8.14
C ALA A 21 8.36 4.75 -9.31
N PRO A 22 7.19 4.70 -9.96
CA PRO A 22 6.88 5.60 -11.08
C PRO A 22 6.86 7.06 -10.64
N ASP A 23 7.11 7.97 -11.58
CA ASP A 23 6.94 9.40 -11.34
C ASP A 23 5.44 9.78 -11.34
N PRO A 24 5.02 10.76 -10.52
CA PRO A 24 3.67 11.32 -10.61
C PRO A 24 3.34 11.78 -12.02
N VAL A 25 2.08 11.62 -12.41
CA VAL A 25 1.57 11.96 -13.75
C VAL A 25 0.56 13.08 -13.68
N GLU A 26 0.42 13.84 -14.76
CA GLU A 26 -0.67 14.80 -14.92
C GLU A 26 -1.84 14.10 -15.62
N LEU A 27 -2.96 13.98 -14.91
CA LEU A 27 -4.21 13.40 -15.42
C LEU A 27 -5.38 14.33 -15.08
N ASP A 28 -6.32 14.43 -16.01
CA ASP A 28 -7.62 15.04 -15.75
C ASP A 28 -8.47 14.04 -14.96
N VAL A 29 -8.49 14.19 -13.64
CA VAL A 29 -9.24 13.32 -12.73
C VAL A 29 -10.65 13.89 -12.57
N PRO A 30 -11.69 13.17 -13.00
CA PRO A 30 -13.06 13.67 -12.87
C PRO A 30 -13.45 13.77 -11.38
N PRO A 31 -14.20 14.80 -10.97
CA PRO A 31 -14.66 14.94 -9.60
C PRO A 31 -15.61 13.79 -9.23
N VAL A 32 -15.50 13.30 -8.00
CA VAL A 32 -16.42 12.29 -7.46
C VAL A 32 -17.49 13.00 -6.62
N PRO A 33 -18.76 13.01 -7.04
CA PRO A 33 -19.82 13.69 -6.29
C PRO A 33 -19.88 13.21 -4.84
N GLY A 34 -19.95 14.16 -3.91
CA GLY A 34 -20.06 13.86 -2.49
C GLY A 34 -21.43 13.27 -2.09
N PRO A 35 -21.54 12.69 -0.89
CA PRO A 35 -22.82 12.22 -0.37
C PRO A 35 -23.82 13.38 -0.25
N ALA A 36 -25.10 13.09 -0.51
CA ALA A 36 -26.15 14.08 -0.75
C ALA A 36 -26.44 15.06 0.40
N GLU A 37 -25.96 14.79 1.62
CA GLU A 37 -26.34 15.55 2.83
C GLU A 37 -25.43 16.76 3.15
N ASP A 38 -24.11 16.65 2.95
CA ASP A 38 -23.17 17.78 3.11
C ASP A 38 -22.21 17.96 1.92
N GLY A 39 -22.37 17.11 0.90
CA GLY A 39 -21.59 17.14 -0.34
C GLY A 39 -20.12 16.77 -0.19
N ARG A 40 -19.67 16.21 0.94
CA ARG A 40 -18.24 15.96 1.20
C ARG A 40 -17.95 14.54 1.67
N TRP A 41 -16.94 13.92 1.08
CA TRP A 41 -16.41 12.66 1.58
C TRP A 41 -15.58 12.87 2.83
N ARG A 42 -15.57 11.86 3.71
CA ARG A 42 -14.80 11.89 4.96
C ARG A 42 -14.14 10.54 5.20
N PHE A 43 -12.91 10.58 5.72
CA PHE A 43 -12.19 9.41 6.20
C PHE A 43 -11.63 9.71 7.59
N CYS A 44 -11.98 8.89 8.58
CA CYS A 44 -11.60 9.12 10.00
C CYS A 44 -11.96 10.55 10.49
N GLY A 45 -13.07 11.11 10.02
CA GLY A 45 -13.52 12.47 10.36
C GLY A 45 -12.85 13.61 9.58
N LEU A 46 -11.80 13.32 8.82
CA LEU A 46 -11.09 14.28 7.97
C LEU A 46 -11.74 14.38 6.58
N PRO A 47 -11.80 15.57 5.97
CA PRO A 47 -12.34 15.74 4.61
C PRO A 47 -11.42 15.10 3.57
N VAL A 48 -12.01 14.51 2.52
CA VAL A 48 -11.34 13.98 1.33
C VAL A 48 -12.16 14.31 0.08
N ASP A 49 -11.51 14.35 -1.09
CA ASP A 49 -12.16 14.71 -2.35
C ASP A 49 -12.93 13.54 -2.99
N SER A 50 -12.61 12.30 -2.61
CA SER A 50 -13.32 11.08 -3.03
C SER A 50 -13.26 9.99 -1.95
N PRO A 51 -14.06 8.92 -2.05
CA PRO A 51 -13.98 7.77 -1.15
C PRO A 51 -12.88 6.77 -1.57
N LEU A 52 -12.10 7.07 -2.62
CA LEU A 52 -11.14 6.13 -3.21
C LEU A 52 -9.80 6.19 -2.47
N GLY A 53 -9.36 5.03 -2.00
CA GLY A 53 -8.09 4.87 -1.31
C GLY A 53 -7.33 3.64 -1.73
N ILE A 54 -6.02 3.64 -1.45
CA ILE A 54 -5.13 2.50 -1.64
C ILE A 54 -4.78 1.92 -0.25
N PRO A 55 -4.99 0.61 -0.04
CA PRO A 55 -4.64 -0.04 1.22
C PRO A 55 -3.13 -0.14 1.42
N ALA A 56 -2.70 -0.48 2.63
CA ALA A 56 -1.29 -0.78 2.89
C ALA A 56 -0.83 -1.99 2.05
N GLY A 57 0.42 -1.94 1.56
CA GLY A 57 1.03 -3.04 0.81
C GLY A 57 1.55 -2.57 -0.55
N PRO A 58 0.69 -2.16 -1.50
CA PRO A 58 1.10 -1.72 -2.84
C PRO A 58 2.00 -0.48 -2.85
N LEU A 59 1.81 0.45 -1.91
CA LEU A 59 2.56 1.71 -1.85
C LEU A 59 3.86 1.54 -1.04
N LEU A 60 4.94 1.13 -1.71
CA LEU A 60 6.16 0.68 -1.04
C LEU A 60 6.90 1.78 -0.26
N ASN A 61 6.77 3.02 -0.72
CA ASN A 61 7.39 4.21 -0.16
C ASN A 61 6.63 5.47 -0.60
N GLY A 62 7.17 6.63 -0.26
CA GLY A 62 6.62 7.95 -0.58
C GLY A 62 6.44 8.20 -2.07
N ARG A 63 7.37 7.74 -2.91
CA ARG A 63 7.26 7.90 -4.37
C ARG A 63 6.04 7.17 -4.91
N TRP A 64 5.79 5.94 -4.45
CA TRP A 64 4.56 5.22 -4.78
C TRP A 64 3.30 5.95 -4.30
N CYS A 65 3.32 6.52 -3.08
CA CYS A 65 2.19 7.28 -2.56
C CYS A 65 1.88 8.53 -3.42
N LEU A 66 2.91 9.27 -3.82
CA LEU A 66 2.77 10.46 -4.66
C LEU A 66 2.27 10.10 -6.07
N TYR A 67 2.79 9.02 -6.64
CA TYR A 67 2.31 8.51 -7.93
C TYR A 67 0.82 8.14 -7.86
N TYR A 68 0.39 7.32 -6.89
CA TYR A 68 -1.03 6.98 -6.78
C TYR A 68 -1.92 8.17 -6.41
N ALA A 69 -1.43 9.16 -5.66
CA ALA A 69 -2.17 10.40 -5.44
C ALA A 69 -2.42 11.15 -6.75
N SER A 70 -1.44 11.14 -7.68
CA SER A 70 -1.56 11.75 -9.00
C SER A 70 -2.52 11.01 -9.94
N LEU A 71 -2.81 9.73 -9.66
CA LEU A 71 -3.86 8.96 -10.35
C LEU A 71 -5.27 9.26 -9.83
N GLY A 72 -5.42 10.11 -8.82
CA GLY A 72 -6.71 10.53 -8.28
C GLY A 72 -7.13 9.86 -6.97
N PHE A 73 -6.34 8.97 -6.38
CA PHE A 73 -6.65 8.41 -5.06
C PHE A 73 -6.46 9.47 -3.96
N ASP A 74 -7.35 9.48 -2.96
CA ASP A 74 -7.38 10.51 -1.91
C ASP A 74 -6.97 10.01 -0.53
N VAL A 75 -7.10 8.71 -0.28
CA VAL A 75 -6.58 8.07 0.94
C VAL A 75 -5.43 7.12 0.58
N LEU A 76 -4.21 7.53 0.90
CA LEU A 76 -2.99 6.81 0.53
C LEU A 76 -2.42 6.15 1.78
N THR A 77 -2.41 4.82 1.81
CA THR A 77 -1.86 4.09 2.95
C THR A 77 -0.42 3.64 2.66
N TYR A 78 0.54 4.27 3.33
CA TYR A 78 1.94 3.86 3.32
C TYR A 78 2.05 2.41 3.83
N LYS A 79 2.84 1.57 3.14
CA LYS A 79 2.96 0.15 3.46
C LYS A 79 3.35 -0.10 4.93
N THR A 80 2.88 -1.21 5.49
CA THR A 80 3.14 -1.58 6.88
C THR A 80 4.63 -1.61 7.21
N VAL A 81 5.09 -0.78 8.15
CA VAL A 81 6.48 -0.70 8.63
C VAL A 81 6.66 -1.31 10.02
N ARG A 82 7.89 -1.74 10.30
CA ARG A 82 8.36 -2.28 11.58
C ARG A 82 9.29 -1.27 12.28
N SER A 83 9.52 -1.48 13.57
CA SER A 83 10.53 -0.79 14.38
C SER A 83 11.96 -1.30 14.12
N SER A 84 12.15 -2.27 13.24
CA SER A 84 13.46 -2.73 12.76
C SER A 84 13.41 -3.02 11.26
N ALA A 85 14.55 -2.98 10.58
CA ALA A 85 14.59 -3.46 9.21
C ALA A 85 14.24 -4.94 9.11
N ARG A 86 13.65 -5.32 7.97
CA ARG A 86 13.36 -6.70 7.60
C ARG A 86 13.35 -6.83 6.09
N ALA A 87 14.11 -7.78 5.56
CA ALA A 87 14.10 -8.08 4.13
C ALA A 87 12.77 -8.74 3.72
N CYS A 88 12.42 -8.59 2.44
CA CYS A 88 11.30 -9.31 1.85
C CYS A 88 11.66 -10.78 1.65
N TYR A 89 10.67 -11.67 1.71
CA TYR A 89 10.90 -13.05 1.29
C TYR A 89 11.20 -13.15 -0.22
N PRO A 90 11.97 -14.18 -0.66
CA PRO A 90 12.29 -14.39 -2.07
C PRO A 90 11.05 -14.59 -2.95
N LEU A 91 11.24 -14.44 -4.26
CA LEU A 91 10.21 -14.75 -5.25
C LEU A 91 9.92 -16.26 -5.33
N PRO A 92 8.68 -16.66 -5.68
CA PRO A 92 7.50 -15.80 -5.82
C PRO A 92 6.92 -15.43 -4.45
N ASN A 93 6.68 -14.13 -4.23
CA ASN A 93 6.07 -13.61 -3.00
C ASN A 93 4.72 -12.91 -3.25
N LEU A 94 4.30 -12.86 -4.52
CA LEU A 94 2.97 -12.45 -4.99
C LEU A 94 2.60 -13.33 -6.19
N GLN A 95 1.61 -14.19 -6.01
CA GLN A 95 1.21 -15.20 -7.00
C GLN A 95 -0.29 -15.09 -7.28
N PRO A 96 -0.72 -14.83 -8.53
CA PRO A 96 -2.12 -14.97 -8.89
C PRO A 96 -2.61 -16.39 -8.67
N VAL A 97 -3.83 -16.54 -8.15
CA VAL A 97 -4.45 -17.84 -7.86
C VAL A 97 -5.90 -17.86 -8.30
N GLU A 98 -6.37 -19.05 -8.67
CA GLU A 98 -7.80 -19.30 -8.86
C GLU A 98 -8.40 -19.68 -7.50
N CYS A 99 -9.26 -18.81 -6.97
CA CYS A 99 -9.83 -18.98 -5.65
C CYS A 99 -11.30 -18.57 -5.65
N GLY A 100 -12.17 -19.52 -5.33
CA GLY A 100 -13.57 -19.28 -4.98
C GLY A 100 -13.75 -18.99 -3.50
N MET A 101 -14.95 -19.26 -2.97
CA MET A 101 -15.20 -19.26 -1.53
C MET A 101 -14.34 -20.36 -0.87
N LEU A 102 -13.67 -20.02 0.23
CA LEU A 102 -12.88 -20.96 1.03
C LEU A 102 -13.65 -21.40 2.27
N GLU A 103 -13.63 -22.69 2.59
CA GLU A 103 -14.28 -23.27 3.76
C GLU A 103 -13.29 -23.54 4.92
N GLY A 104 -11.99 -23.32 4.70
CA GLY A 104 -10.94 -23.44 5.70
C GLY A 104 -10.31 -24.84 5.80
N GLY A 105 -10.70 -25.77 4.92
CA GLY A 105 -10.11 -27.11 4.80
C GLY A 105 -9.11 -27.23 3.64
N GLU A 106 -9.02 -26.20 2.79
CA GLU A 106 -8.16 -26.18 1.62
C GLU A 106 -6.68 -26.19 2.03
N ARG A 107 -5.87 -26.96 1.28
CA ARG A 107 -4.42 -27.05 1.51
C ARG A 107 -3.61 -26.42 0.39
N GLU A 108 -4.16 -26.35 -0.81
CA GLU A 108 -3.51 -25.88 -2.03
C GLU A 108 -4.51 -25.10 -2.88
N LEU A 109 -4.01 -24.14 -3.66
CA LEU A 109 -4.78 -23.38 -4.63
C LEU A 109 -4.10 -23.41 -5.99
N PRO A 110 -4.84 -23.58 -7.10
CA PRO A 110 -4.28 -23.48 -8.44
C PRO A 110 -3.69 -22.08 -8.68
N THR A 111 -2.49 -22.03 -9.24
CA THR A 111 -1.86 -20.78 -9.66
C THR A 111 -2.41 -20.32 -11.00
N ALA A 112 -2.58 -19.01 -11.17
CA ALA A 112 -2.89 -18.38 -12.46
C ALA A 112 -1.67 -17.62 -13.01
N ALA A 113 -1.63 -17.45 -14.34
CA ALA A 113 -0.59 -16.66 -15.00
C ALA A 113 -0.84 -15.15 -14.89
N GLU A 114 -2.11 -14.75 -14.88
CA GLU A 114 -2.56 -13.35 -14.94
C GLU A 114 -3.32 -12.93 -13.67
N MET A 115 -3.29 -11.64 -13.35
CA MET A 115 -3.99 -11.08 -12.19
C MET A 115 -5.45 -10.74 -12.54
N HIS A 116 -6.38 -11.66 -12.27
CA HIS A 116 -7.81 -11.49 -12.55
C HIS A 116 -8.71 -11.50 -11.31
N GLY A 117 -8.15 -11.35 -10.11
CA GLY A 117 -8.94 -11.26 -8.86
C GLY A 117 -8.15 -11.60 -7.61
N SER A 118 -7.91 -12.90 -7.38
CA SER A 118 -7.34 -13.40 -6.13
C SER A 118 -5.83 -13.63 -6.23
N TRP A 119 -5.10 -13.30 -5.16
CA TRP A 119 -3.65 -13.45 -5.10
C TRP A 119 -3.22 -14.04 -3.76
N ALA A 120 -2.23 -14.93 -3.79
CA ALA A 120 -1.50 -15.37 -2.60
C ALA A 120 -0.29 -14.46 -2.38
N VAL A 121 -0.08 -14.01 -1.14
CA VAL A 121 0.99 -13.07 -0.77
C VAL A 121 1.85 -13.59 0.37
N SER A 122 3.16 -13.44 0.24
CA SER A 122 4.14 -13.84 1.25
C SER A 122 5.29 -12.84 1.32
N PHE A 123 5.00 -11.53 1.35
CA PHE A 123 6.06 -10.50 1.42
C PHE A 123 6.79 -10.46 2.78
N GLY A 124 6.12 -10.79 3.88
CA GLY A 124 6.70 -10.76 5.23
C GLY A 124 6.78 -9.38 5.90
N MET A 125 6.07 -8.38 5.36
CA MET A 125 6.11 -6.98 5.80
C MET A 125 7.56 -6.43 5.78
N PRO A 126 8.21 -6.43 4.61
CA PRO A 126 9.58 -5.93 4.46
C PRO A 126 9.63 -4.46 4.87
N SER A 127 10.65 -4.06 5.62
CA SER A 127 10.78 -2.72 6.17
C SER A 127 12.22 -2.24 6.06
N ARG A 128 12.38 -0.97 5.66
CA ARG A 128 13.64 -0.24 5.86
C ARG A 128 13.86 0.04 7.34
N GLU A 129 15.04 0.54 7.67
CA GLU A 129 15.32 1.05 9.00
C GLU A 129 14.33 2.16 9.40
N PRO A 130 13.99 2.28 10.70
CA PRO A 130 13.09 3.32 11.22
C PRO A 130 13.40 4.73 10.77
N ASP A 131 14.67 5.12 10.77
CA ASP A 131 15.06 6.48 10.38
C ASP A 131 14.76 6.73 8.90
N VAL A 132 14.93 5.71 8.05
CA VAL A 132 14.68 5.81 6.61
C VAL A 132 13.19 5.98 6.33
N TRP A 133 12.34 5.09 6.86
CA TRP A 133 10.91 5.17 6.55
C TRP A 133 10.22 6.34 7.27
N ARG A 134 10.69 6.76 8.45
CA ARG A 134 10.15 7.97 9.12
C ARG A 134 10.45 9.22 8.32
N ALA A 135 11.70 9.39 7.87
CA ALA A 135 12.08 10.53 7.04
C ALA A 135 11.31 10.54 5.70
N ASP A 136 11.10 9.36 5.10
CA ASP A 136 10.32 9.23 3.87
C ASP A 136 8.83 9.57 4.07
N VAL A 137 8.21 9.12 5.16
CA VAL A 137 6.83 9.49 5.54
C VAL A 137 6.70 11.00 5.74
N GLU A 138 7.63 11.63 6.47
CA GLU A 138 7.64 13.08 6.66
C GLU A 138 7.77 13.84 5.35
N ARG A 139 8.66 13.40 4.47
CA ARG A 139 8.83 13.96 3.13
C ARG A 139 7.56 13.81 2.31
N THR A 140 6.94 12.62 2.33
CA THR A 140 5.71 12.30 1.61
C THR A 140 4.57 13.21 2.05
N ARG A 141 4.37 13.37 3.36
CA ARG A 141 3.36 14.28 3.92
C ARG A 141 3.53 15.72 3.41
N ARG A 142 4.75 16.20 3.23
CA ARG A 142 5.03 17.57 2.73
C ARG A 142 4.80 17.72 1.23
N LEU A 143 4.98 16.64 0.47
CA LEU A 143 4.88 16.64 -1.00
C LEU A 143 3.49 16.26 -1.51
N LEU A 144 2.65 15.63 -0.68
CA LEU A 144 1.29 15.29 -1.06
C LEU A 144 0.47 16.56 -1.35
N PRO A 145 -0.32 16.56 -2.45
CA PRO A 145 -1.24 17.65 -2.74
C PRO A 145 -2.23 17.90 -1.59
N PRO A 146 -2.73 19.14 -1.44
CA PRO A 146 -3.86 19.42 -0.55
C PRO A 146 -5.05 18.50 -0.84
N GLY A 147 -5.82 18.15 0.20
CA GLY A 147 -6.98 17.24 0.09
C GLY A 147 -6.63 15.75 0.19
N LYS A 148 -5.36 15.38 -0.04
CA LYS A 148 -4.89 13.99 0.10
C LYS A 148 -4.58 13.66 1.57
N LEU A 149 -4.93 12.44 1.98
CA LEU A 149 -4.61 11.91 3.31
C LEU A 149 -3.55 10.81 3.22
N LEU A 150 -2.51 10.95 4.04
CA LEU A 150 -1.51 9.91 4.26
C LEU A 150 -1.85 9.12 5.53
N SER A 151 -2.20 7.85 5.36
CA SER A 151 -2.28 6.88 6.46
C SER A 151 -0.99 6.08 6.54
N VAL A 152 -0.48 5.82 7.74
CA VAL A 152 0.76 5.06 7.95
C VAL A 152 0.42 3.78 8.69
N SER A 153 0.62 2.64 8.04
CA SER A 153 0.46 1.33 8.70
C SER A 153 1.75 0.97 9.44
N VAL A 154 1.63 0.64 10.72
CA VAL A 154 2.72 0.16 11.58
C VAL A 154 2.37 -1.21 12.14
N VAL A 155 3.36 -2.06 12.36
CA VAL A 155 3.19 -3.36 13.03
C VAL A 155 4.22 -3.53 14.13
N GLY A 156 3.76 -4.03 15.28
CA GLY A 156 4.64 -4.41 16.38
C GLY A 156 5.68 -5.44 15.93
N SER A 157 6.91 -5.25 16.39
CA SER A 157 8.00 -6.21 16.16
C SER A 157 8.35 -6.89 17.47
N VAL A 158 7.72 -8.05 17.71
CA VAL A 158 7.86 -8.81 18.95
C VAL A 158 9.31 -9.26 19.13
N GLN A 159 9.88 -8.91 20.28
CA GLN A 159 11.17 -9.42 20.73
C GLN A 159 10.95 -10.66 21.61
N PRO A 160 11.92 -11.60 21.66
CA PRO A 160 11.86 -12.73 22.58
C PRO A 160 11.63 -12.28 24.02
N GLY A 161 10.58 -12.80 24.66
CA GLY A 161 10.26 -12.51 26.05
C GLY A 161 9.43 -11.25 26.31
N TRP A 162 9.00 -10.52 25.28
CA TRP A 162 8.10 -9.38 25.45
C TRP A 162 6.66 -9.81 25.75
N SER A 163 6.01 -9.12 26.69
CA SER A 163 4.55 -9.14 26.85
C SER A 163 3.85 -8.31 25.78
N ILE A 164 2.52 -8.37 25.72
CA ILE A 164 1.72 -7.55 24.78
C ILE A 164 1.85 -6.05 25.13
N GLU A 165 1.94 -5.72 26.41
CA GLU A 165 2.13 -4.34 26.88
C GLU A 165 3.49 -3.80 26.43
N GLN A 166 4.54 -4.61 26.54
CA GLN A 166 5.89 -4.24 26.07
C GLN A 166 5.99 -4.10 24.55
N LEU A 167 5.08 -4.73 23.79
CA LEU A 167 4.98 -4.56 22.35
C LEU A 167 4.27 -3.26 21.95
N ALA A 168 3.41 -2.73 22.83
CA ALA A 168 2.58 -1.57 22.58
C ALA A 168 3.28 -0.23 22.95
N ASP A 169 4.22 -0.27 23.89
CA ASP A 169 5.09 0.86 24.28
C ASP A 169 6.19 1.17 23.23
#